data_AF-U1WMJ4-F1
#
_entry.id   AF-U1WMJ4-F1
#
_cell.length_a   1.000
_cell.length_b   1.000
_cell.length_c   1.000
_cell.angle_alpha   90.00
_cell.angle_beta   90.00
_cell.angle_gamma   90.00
#
_symmetry.space_group_name_H-M   'P 1'
#
loop_
_entity.id
_entity.type
_entity.pdbx_description
1 polymer ?
#
loop_
_entity_poly.entity_id
_entity_poly.type
_entity_poly.pdbx_seq_one_letter_code
_entity_poly.pdbx_strand_id
1 'polypeptide(L)' 'MMGSGLVRTAKKKGINVYPASPYALKPEFVVPSTVLLGFGGLSTEEIQAGIVQLKQAWSSS' A
#
# COMPACT_ATOMS: atom_id res chain seq x y z
N MET A 1 5.96 -9.01 -11.88
CA MET A 1 6.12 -7.57 -11.58
C MET A 1 4.75 -6.87 -11.53
N MET A 2 3.80 -7.38 -10.75
CA MET A 2 2.45 -6.81 -10.57
C MET A 2 2.32 -6.39 -9.09
N GLY A 3 2.08 -5.10 -8.85
CA GLY A 3 2.17 -4.46 -7.52
C GLY A 3 2.77 -3.03 -7.56
N SER A 4 3.27 -2.58 -8.72
CA SER A 4 3.99 -1.32 -8.85
C SER A 4 3.11 -0.06 -8.79
N GLY A 5 1.82 -0.14 -9.11
CA GLY A 5 0.91 1.00 -9.16
C GLY A 5 0.70 1.66 -7.80
N LEU A 6 0.11 0.90 -6.86
CA LEU A 6 -0.21 1.38 -5.51
C LEU A 6 1.03 1.81 -4.73
N VAL A 7 2.12 1.04 -4.83
CA VAL A 7 3.40 1.36 -4.18
C VAL A 7 3.98 2.66 -4.73
N ARG A 8 3.97 2.84 -6.05
CA ARG A 8 4.50 4.05 -6.70
C ARG A 8 3.70 5.29 -6.34
N THR A 9 2.36 5.21 -6.36
CA THR A 9 1.52 6.38 -6.11
C THR A 9 1.46 6.75 -4.62
N ALA A 10 1.49 5.77 -3.72
CA ALA A 10 1.68 6.02 -2.29
C ALA A 10 3.03 6.71 -1.99
N LYS A 11 4.12 6.24 -2.63
CA LYS A 11 5.45 6.85 -2.47
C LYS A 11 5.48 8.33 -2.90
N LYS A 12 4.69 8.74 -3.89
CA LYS A 12 4.55 10.16 -4.29
C LYS A 12 3.90 11.03 -3.22
N LYS A 13 3.14 10.44 -2.30
CA LYS A 13 2.61 11.11 -1.10
C LYS A 13 3.53 10.99 0.12
N GLY A 14 4.72 10.40 -0.05
CA GLY A 14 5.64 10.15 1.06
C GLY A 14 5.27 8.95 1.95
N ILE A 15 4.33 8.10 1.51
CA ILE A 15 3.84 6.97 2.31
C ILE A 15 4.49 5.66 1.82
N ASN A 16 5.07 4.92 2.76
CA ASN A 16 5.63 3.61 2.49
C ASN A 16 4.56 2.53 2.60
N VAL A 17 4.35 1.79 1.50
CA VAL A 17 3.51 0.60 1.45
C VAL A 17 4.27 -0.50 0.73
N TYR A 18 4.01 -1.76 1.06
CA TYR A 18 4.78 -2.89 0.54
C TYR A 18 3.89 -3.79 -0.31
N PRO A 19 4.36 -4.31 -1.46
CA PRO A 19 3.58 -5.26 -2.23
C PRO A 19 3.38 -6.54 -1.41
N ALA A 20 2.19 -7.15 -1.49
CA ALA A 20 1.93 -8.44 -0.84
C ALA A 20 2.53 -9.62 -1.64
N SER A 21 2.80 -9.45 -2.94
CA SER A 21 3.26 -10.51 -3.83
C SER A 21 4.55 -11.23 -3.43
N PRO A 22 5.56 -10.60 -2.78
CA PRO A 22 6.73 -11.33 -2.29
C PRO A 22 6.43 -12.38 -1.22
N TYR A 23 5.27 -12.28 -0.56
CA TYR A 23 4.87 -13.18 0.53
C TYR A 23 3.91 -14.29 0.08
N ALA A 24 3.59 -14.37 -1.21
CA ALA A 24 2.69 -15.39 -1.72
C ALA A 24 3.38 -16.76 -1.78
N LEU A 25 2.87 -17.72 -0.99
CA LEU A 25 3.33 -19.11 -1.02
C LEU A 25 2.95 -19.84 -2.33
N LYS A 26 1.87 -19.38 -2.96
CA LYS A 26 1.27 -19.95 -4.15
C LYS A 26 0.95 -18.81 -5.13
N PRO A 27 1.68 -18.68 -6.24
CA PRO A 27 1.51 -17.60 -7.21
C PRO A 27 0.08 -17.46 -7.75
N GLU A 28 -0.65 -18.57 -7.88
CA GLU A 28 -2.04 -18.63 -8.34
C GLU A 28 -3.04 -17.93 -7.41
N PHE A 29 -2.66 -17.69 -6.15
CA PHE A 29 -3.49 -16.98 -5.16
C PHE A 29 -3.06 -15.54 -4.94
N VAL A 30 -2.14 -15.01 -5.75
CA VAL A 30 -1.75 -13.60 -5.68
C VAL A 30 -2.93 -12.75 -6.12
N VAL A 31 -3.54 -12.04 -5.17
CA VAL A 31 -4.54 -11.02 -5.46
C VAL A 31 -3.82 -9.77 -6.01
N PRO A 32 -4.10 -9.34 -7.25
CA PRO A 32 -3.52 -8.11 -7.79
C PRO A 32 -3.87 -6.91 -6.91
N SER A 33 -3.05 -5.85 -6.98
CA SER A 33 -3.32 -4.60 -6.27
C SER A 33 -3.51 -4.76 -4.76
N THR A 34 -2.79 -5.71 -4.16
CA THR A 34 -2.77 -5.93 -2.71
C THR A 34 -1.45 -5.44 -2.11
N VAL A 35 -1.54 -4.66 -1.04
CA VAL A 35 -0.39 -4.10 -0.31
C VAL A 35 -0.51 -4.39 1.18
N LEU A 36 0.63 -4.40 1.85
CA LEU A 36 0.74 -4.49 3.30
C LEU A 36 0.93 -3.08 3.87
N LEU A 37 0.20 -2.78 4.95
CA LEU A 37 0.31 -1.56 5.74
C LEU A 37 0.80 -1.91 7.14
N GLY A 38 2.03 -1.51 7.47
CA GLY A 38 2.56 -1.59 8.82
C GLY A 38 2.19 -0.34 9.61
N PHE A 39 1.57 -0.51 10.78
CA PHE A 39 1.09 0.60 11.63
C PHE A 39 1.66 0.58 13.05
N GLY A 40 2.53 -0.38 13.40
CA GLY A 40 2.98 -0.61 14.77
C GLY A 40 3.80 0.53 15.42
N GLY A 41 4.27 1.50 14.63
CA GLY A 41 4.99 2.68 15.11
C GLY A 41 4.27 4.00 14.89
N LEU A 42 2.98 3.97 14.54
CA LEU A 42 2.19 5.16 14.20
C LEU A 42 1.15 5.46 15.28
N SER A 43 0.90 6.74 15.53
CA SER A 43 -0.25 7.19 16.30
C SER A 43 -1.56 6.98 15.53
N THR A 44 -2.70 7.10 16.21
CA THR A 44 -4.01 7.01 15.55
C THR A 44 -4.23 8.16 14.56
N GLU A 45 -3.74 9.35 14.89
CA GLU A 45 -3.79 10.54 14.04
C GLU A 45 -2.95 10.35 12.77
N GLU A 46 -1.76 9.76 12.91
CA GLU A 46 -0.90 9.43 11.77
C GLU A 46 -1.53 8.37 10.86
N ILE A 47 -2.17 7.34 11.45
CA ILE A 47 -2.92 6.33 10.71
C ILE A 47 -4.06 7.00 9.92
N GLN A 48 -4.89 7.83 10.57
CA GLN A 48 -6.01 8.51 9.92
C GLN A 48 -5.54 9.42 8.78
N ALA A 49 -4.54 10.26 9.03
CA ALA A 49 -3.97 11.15 8.02
C ALA A 49 -3.36 10.36 6.84
N GLY A 50 -2.67 9.25 7.14
CA GLY A 50 -2.10 8.35 6.14
C GLY A 50 -3.17 7.72 5.25
N ILE A 51 -4.26 7.21 5.82
CA ILE A 51 -5.37 6.61 5.06
C ILE A 51 -6.02 7.63 4.11
N VAL A 52 -6.23 8.88 4.55
CA VAL A 52 -6.77 9.94 3.68
C VAL A 52 -5.86 10.21 2.49
N GLN A 53 -4.55 10.30 2.72
CA GLN A 53 -3.56 10.53 1.66
C GLN A 53 -3.46 9.34 0.70
N LEU A 54 -3.51 8.10 1.21
CA LEU A 54 -3.54 6.89 0.38
C LEU A 54 -4.79 6.84 -0.50
N LYS A 55 -5.96 7.19 0.04
CA LYS A 55 -7.20 7.32 -0.75
C LYS A 55 -6.99 8.30 -1.91
N GLN A 56 -6.44 9.48 -1.66
CA GLN A 56 -6.14 10.44 -2.72
C GLN A 56 -5.14 9.91 -3.76
N ALA A 57 -4.10 9.18 -3.33
CA ALA A 57 -3.11 8.61 -4.23
C ALA A 57 -3.69 7.55 -5.18
N TRP A 58 -4.67 6.78 -4.69
CA TRP A 58 -5.22 5.63 -5.42
C TRP A 58 -6.50 5.94 -6.18
N SER A 59 -7.28 6.96 -5.77
CA SER A 59 -8.48 7.38 -6.51
C SER A 59 -8.20 8.09 -7.85
N SER A 60 -6.95 8.46 -8.11
CA SER A 60 -6.54 9.15 -9.36
C SER A 60 -5.69 8.27 -10.29
N SER A 61 -5.69 6.95 -10.08
CA SER A 61 -4.86 5.98 -10.84
C SER A 61 -5.69 5.07 -11.73
#